data_AF-A0A7S2F082-F1
#
_entry.id   AF-A0A7S2F082-F1
#
_cell.length_a   1.000
_cell.length_b   1.000
_cell.length_c   1.000
_cell.angle_alpha   90.00
_cell.angle_beta   90.00
_cell.angle_gamma   90.00
#
_symmetry.space_group_name_H-M   'P 1'
#
loop_
_entity.id
_entity.type
_entity.pdbx_description
1 polymer ?
#
loop_
_entity_poly.entity_id
_entity_poly.type
_entity_poly.pdbx_seq_one_letter_code
_entity_poly.pdbx_strand_id
1 'polypeptide(L)'
;LFSFEEVSTMFPSRTMVLAFFSASVAAITLDWWNPTGTGKLTLFQTTYNTPPAFAEYIGFILLGILGGLIGAVFVHYNIMICAGRRKGTPWRNKVPEVFEVLLICFCTAVTSFPNRYTCVLSSATIRSLFHACSDTSPSRP
;
A
#
# COMPACT_ATOMS: atom_id res chain seq x y z
N LEU A 1 -8.01 7.12 -13.92
CA LEU A 1 -7.15 6.29 -14.78
C LEU A 1 -7.13 4.84 -14.31
N PHE A 2 -6.74 4.55 -13.06
CA PHE A 2 -6.80 3.17 -12.51
C PHE A 2 -8.17 2.48 -12.68
N SER A 3 -9.27 3.16 -12.35
CA SER A 3 -10.63 2.61 -12.57
C SER A 3 -10.94 2.28 -14.03
N PHE A 4 -10.26 2.91 -14.99
CA PHE A 4 -10.42 2.60 -16.41
C PHE A 4 -9.62 1.37 -16.82
N GLU A 5 -8.40 1.24 -16.29
CA GLU A 5 -7.49 0.11 -16.57
C GLU A 5 -8.00 -1.21 -15.99
N GLU A 6 -8.48 -1.21 -14.74
CA GLU A 6 -8.82 -2.45 -14.02
C GLU A 6 -10.29 -2.90 -14.16
N VAL A 7 -11.23 -1.95 -14.30
CA VAL A 7 -12.66 -2.27 -14.14
C VAL A 7 -13.41 -2.33 -15.47
N SER A 8 -12.91 -1.69 -16.54
CA SER A 8 -13.74 -1.46 -17.73
C SER A 8 -13.22 -2.06 -19.03
N THR A 9 -14.08 -2.85 -19.68
CA THR A 9 -13.86 -3.32 -21.06
C THR A 9 -14.33 -2.29 -22.11
N MET A 10 -15.36 -1.49 -21.82
CA MET A 10 -15.84 -0.37 -22.64
C MET A 10 -16.35 0.74 -21.72
N PHE A 11 -15.72 1.91 -21.74
CA PHE A 11 -16.16 3.08 -20.97
C PHE A 11 -16.60 4.20 -21.91
N PRO A 12 -17.88 4.59 -21.89
CA PRO A 12 -18.35 5.75 -22.65
C PRO A 12 -17.63 7.02 -22.18
N SER A 13 -17.19 7.88 -23.12
CA SER A 13 -16.44 9.11 -22.81
C SER A 13 -17.16 10.04 -21.82
N ARG A 14 -18.51 10.03 -21.83
CA ARG A 14 -19.33 10.80 -20.88
C ARG A 14 -19.16 10.35 -19.43
N THR A 15 -19.01 9.05 -19.18
CA THR A 15 -18.80 8.48 -17.84
C THR A 15 -17.40 8.79 -17.32
N MET A 16 -16.40 8.83 -18.20
CA MET A 16 -15.03 9.20 -17.84
C MET A 16 -14.95 10.64 -17.28
N VAL A 17 -15.62 11.58 -17.94
CA VAL A 17 -15.66 12.99 -17.52
C VAL A 17 -16.37 13.14 -16.16
N LEU A 18 -17.49 12.44 -15.96
CA LEU A 18 -18.19 12.45 -14.68
C LEU A 18 -17.35 11.87 -13.53
N ALA A 19 -16.61 10.78 -13.78
CA ALA A 19 -15.70 10.20 -12.80
C ALA A 19 -14.50 11.10 -12.50
N PHE A 20 -14.01 11.86 -13.49
CA PHE A 20 -12.97 12.86 -13.28
C PHE A 20 -13.46 14.03 -12.43
N PHE A 21 -14.65 14.56 -12.71
CA PHE A 21 -15.25 15.63 -11.92
C PHE A 21 -15.52 15.19 -10.48
N SER A 22 -16.07 13.99 -10.28
CA SER A 22 -16.31 13.48 -8.92
C SER A 22 -15.00 13.29 -8.14
N ALA A 23 -13.96 12.74 -8.76
CA ALA A 23 -12.65 12.60 -8.14
C ALA A 23 -12.01 13.97 -7.80
N SER A 24 -12.17 14.97 -8.68
CA SER A 24 -11.66 16.33 -8.45
C SER A 24 -12.38 17.02 -7.28
N VAL A 25 -13.72 16.92 -7.23
CA VAL A 25 -14.50 17.46 -6.11
C VAL A 25 -14.10 16.77 -4.80
N ALA A 26 -13.94 15.45 -4.80
CA ALA A 26 -13.47 14.71 -3.63
C ALA A 26 -12.09 15.20 -3.16
N ALA A 27 -11.14 15.41 -4.09
CA ALA A 27 -9.81 15.93 -3.76
C ALA A 27 -9.87 17.33 -3.13
N ILE A 28 -10.67 18.25 -3.70
CA ILE A 28 -10.84 19.61 -3.17
C ILE A 28 -11.49 19.57 -1.77
N THR A 29 -12.50 18.73 -1.58
CA THR A 29 -13.15 18.58 -0.26
C THR A 29 -12.20 18.03 0.79
N LEU A 30 -11.30 17.11 0.40
CA LEU A 30 -10.32 16.53 1.31
C LEU A 30 -9.25 17.54 1.71
N ASP A 31 -8.81 18.37 0.76
CA ASP A 31 -7.88 19.47 1.02
C ASP A 31 -8.47 20.49 1.98
N TRP A 32 -9.75 20.83 1.80
CA TRP A 32 -10.46 21.77 2.67
C TRP A 32 -10.68 21.21 4.09
N TRP A 33 -11.03 19.92 4.22
CA TRP A 33 -11.18 19.29 5.54
C TRP A 33 -9.82 19.09 6.23
N ASN A 34 -8.76 18.79 5.49
CA ASN A 34 -7.40 18.51 6.01
C ASN A 34 -7.39 17.51 7.19
N PRO A 35 -7.91 16.27 7.03
CA PRO A 35 -8.06 15.31 8.12
C PRO A 35 -6.73 14.83 8.73
N THR A 36 -5.62 15.02 8.03
CA THR A 36 -4.28 14.67 8.52
C THR A 36 -3.60 15.82 9.26
N GLY A 37 -4.14 17.04 9.21
CA GLY A 37 -3.55 18.24 9.84
C GLY A 37 -2.19 18.65 9.27
N THR A 38 -1.74 18.01 8.18
CA THR A 38 -0.41 18.21 7.58
C THR A 38 -0.38 19.37 6.58
N GLY A 39 -1.54 19.87 6.14
CA GLY A 39 -1.63 20.95 5.14
C GLY A 39 -1.09 20.56 3.77
N LYS A 40 -1.06 19.26 3.48
CA LYS A 40 -0.57 18.67 2.23
C LYS A 40 -1.63 17.71 1.69
N LEU A 41 -1.84 17.74 0.37
CA LEU A 41 -2.83 16.92 -0.34
C LEU A 41 -2.56 15.40 -0.27
N THR A 42 -1.33 14.98 0.00
CA THR A 42 -0.96 13.56 0.13
C THR A 42 -0.22 13.28 1.44
N LEU A 43 -0.45 12.09 2.01
CA LEU A 43 0.04 11.68 3.33
C LEU A 43 1.57 11.47 3.38
N PHE A 44 2.22 11.35 2.22
CA PHE A 44 3.61 10.93 2.05
C PHE A 44 4.41 11.82 1.07
N GLN A 45 4.17 13.13 1.07
CA GLN A 45 4.94 14.02 0.19
C GLN A 45 6.34 14.29 0.74
N THR A 46 7.36 13.99 -0.06
CA THR A 46 8.76 14.35 0.19
C THR A 46 9.28 15.30 -0.90
N THR A 47 10.12 16.26 -0.52
CA THR A 47 10.66 17.27 -1.43
C THR A 47 11.98 16.79 -2.00
N TYR A 48 11.99 16.44 -3.29
CA TYR A 48 13.21 16.12 -4.04
C TYR A 48 13.71 17.38 -4.77
N ASN A 49 14.90 17.87 -4.43
CA ASN A 49 15.46 19.10 -5.01
C ASN A 49 16.42 18.82 -6.19
N THR A 50 16.78 17.56 -6.45
CA THR A 50 17.78 17.18 -7.45
C THR A 50 17.26 16.06 -8.35
N PRO A 51 17.43 16.15 -9.69
CA PRO A 51 17.08 15.05 -10.59
C PRO A 51 18.01 13.85 -10.34
N PRO A 52 17.50 12.60 -10.45
CA PRO A 52 18.31 11.41 -10.24
C PRO A 52 19.36 11.25 -11.34
N ALA A 53 20.53 10.71 -10.97
CA ALA A 53 21.58 10.40 -11.92
C ALA A 53 21.17 9.22 -12.84
N PHE A 54 21.72 9.17 -14.06
CA PHE A 54 21.38 8.11 -15.02
C PHE A 54 21.60 6.68 -14.49
N ALA A 55 22.57 6.49 -13.58
CA ALA A 55 22.86 5.20 -12.96
C ALA A 55 21.76 4.73 -11.97
N GLU A 56 21.03 5.65 -11.34
CA GLU A 56 19.98 5.32 -10.36
C GLU A 56 18.74 4.68 -11.01
N TYR A 57 18.49 4.99 -12.28
CA TYR A 57 17.40 4.35 -13.05
C TYR A 57 17.57 2.84 -13.16
N ILE A 58 18.81 2.34 -13.18
CA ILE A 58 19.08 0.90 -13.18
C ILE A 58 18.55 0.27 -11.88
N GLY A 59 18.77 0.95 -10.74
CA GLY A 59 18.21 0.54 -9.45
C GLY A 59 16.69 0.55 -9.45
N PHE A 60 16.05 1.56 -10.04
CA PHE A 60 14.59 1.62 -10.16
C PHE A 60 14.01 0.48 -11.02
N ILE A 61 14.68 0.12 -12.12
CA ILE A 61 14.27 -1.02 -12.94
C ILE A 61 14.34 -2.33 -12.15
N LEU A 62 15.44 -2.56 -11.43
CA LEU A 62 15.60 -3.76 -10.60
C LEU A 62 14.54 -3.81 -9.49
N LEU A 63 14.26 -2.68 -8.82
CA LEU A 63 13.19 -2.59 -7.83
C LEU A 63 11.81 -2.87 -8.44
N GLY A 64 11.54 -2.40 -9.66
CA GLY A 64 10.30 -2.70 -10.38
C GLY A 64 10.14 -4.20 -10.68
N ILE A 65 11.21 -4.86 -11.14
CA ILE A 65 11.20 -6.31 -11.43
C ILE A 65 10.98 -7.11 -10.14
N LEU A 66 11.73 -6.79 -9.08
CA LEU A 66 11.60 -7.48 -7.79
C LEU A 66 10.20 -7.25 -7.18
N GLY A 67 9.69 -6.02 -7.24
CA GLY A 67 8.33 -5.69 -6.78
C GLY A 67 7.25 -6.44 -7.56
N GLY A 68 7.40 -6.54 -8.89
CA GLY A 68 6.50 -7.31 -9.74
C GLY A 68 6.52 -8.80 -9.44
N LEU A 69 7.71 -9.39 -9.25
CA LEU A 69 7.85 -10.82 -8.92
C LEU A 69 7.24 -11.15 -7.56
N ILE A 70 7.54 -10.37 -6.53
CA ILE A 70 6.97 -10.55 -5.18
C ILE A 70 5.45 -10.37 -5.23
N GLY A 71 4.96 -9.38 -5.97
CA GLY A 71 3.52 -9.16 -6.18
C GLY A 71 2.82 -10.32 -6.88
N ALA A 72 3.42 -10.88 -7.94
CA ALA A 72 2.86 -12.03 -8.67
C ALA A 72 2.78 -13.28 -7.77
N VAL A 73 3.83 -13.55 -7.00
CA VAL A 73 3.86 -14.64 -6.01
C VAL A 73 2.78 -14.42 -4.95
N PHE A 74 2.63 -13.18 -4.44
CA PHE A 74 1.59 -12.84 -3.46
C PHE A 74 0.18 -13.10 -3.98
N VAL A 75 -0.13 -12.69 -5.22
CA VAL A 75 -1.44 -12.93 -5.84
C VAL A 75 -1.70 -14.43 -6.00
N HIS A 76 -0.70 -15.20 -6.44
CA HIS A 76 -0.83 -16.65 -6.59
C HIS A 76 -1.15 -17.34 -5.26
N TYR A 77 -0.43 -17.00 -4.19
CA TYR A 77 -0.72 -17.52 -2.85
C TYR A 77 -2.10 -17.09 -2.34
N ASN A 78 -2.52 -15.85 -2.59
CA ASN A 78 -3.83 -15.36 -2.19
C ASN A 78 -4.96 -16.14 -2.88
N ILE A 79 -4.81 -16.51 -4.15
CA ILE A 79 -5.79 -17.32 -4.88
C ILE A 79 -5.83 -18.76 -4.33
N MET A 80 -4.67 -19.37 -4.06
CA MET A 80 -4.58 -20.72 -3.48
C MET A 80 -5.22 -20.79 -2.07
N ILE A 81 -4.78 -19.90 -1.18
CA ILE A 81 -5.59 -19.13 -0.24
C ILE A 81 -7.11 -19.35 -0.26
N CYS A 82 -7.73 -18.48 -1.05
CA CYS A 82 -9.16 -18.37 -1.25
C CYS A 82 -9.80 -19.66 -1.76
N ALA A 83 -9.11 -20.41 -2.63
CA ALA A 83 -9.59 -21.70 -3.14
C ALA A 83 -9.68 -22.74 -2.01
N GLY A 84 -8.69 -22.81 -1.13
CA GLY A 84 -8.69 -23.68 0.05
C GLY A 84 -9.82 -23.37 1.03
N ARG A 85 -10.22 -22.09 1.12
CA ARG A 85 -11.31 -21.60 2.00
C ARG A 85 -12.70 -21.73 1.38
N ARG A 86 -12.86 -22.19 0.14
CA ARG A 86 -14.18 -22.33 -0.51
C ARG A 86 -15.07 -23.37 0.17
N LYS A 87 -16.40 -23.18 0.12
CA LYS A 87 -17.38 -24.13 0.69
C LYS A 87 -17.29 -25.47 -0.05
N GLY A 88 -17.14 -26.57 0.69
CA GLY A 88 -16.99 -27.93 0.13
C GLY A 88 -15.57 -28.49 0.14
N THR A 89 -14.56 -27.69 0.47
CA THR A 89 -13.17 -28.15 0.60
C THR A 89 -12.96 -28.83 1.96
N PRO A 90 -12.21 -29.95 2.07
CA PRO A 90 -11.98 -30.66 3.33
C PRO A 90 -11.37 -29.79 4.44
N TRP A 91 -10.68 -28.71 4.08
CA TRP A 91 -10.15 -27.71 5.00
C TRP A 91 -11.26 -26.95 5.77
N ARG A 92 -12.28 -26.46 5.07
CA ARG A 92 -13.40 -25.69 5.66
C ARG A 92 -14.26 -26.53 6.61
N ASN A 93 -14.35 -27.84 6.38
CA ASN A 93 -15.11 -28.75 7.21
C ASN A 93 -14.37 -29.16 8.51
N LYS A 94 -13.03 -29.01 8.55
CA LYS A 94 -12.20 -29.39 9.71
C LYS A 94 -11.95 -28.25 10.69
N VAL A 95 -11.92 -27.00 10.22
CA VAL A 95 -11.67 -25.83 11.07
C VAL A 95 -12.80 -24.81 10.97
N PRO A 96 -13.44 -24.41 12.08
CA PRO A 96 -14.44 -23.34 12.07
C PRO A 96 -13.77 -21.99 11.76
N GLU A 97 -14.48 -21.14 11.03
CA GLU A 97 -13.99 -19.85 10.50
C GLU A 97 -13.42 -18.94 11.59
N VAL A 98 -14.03 -18.95 12.78
CA VAL A 98 -13.61 -18.15 13.93
C VAL A 98 -12.26 -18.63 14.49
N PHE A 99 -12.02 -19.95 14.51
CA PHE A 99 -10.77 -20.50 15.03
C PHE A 99 -9.59 -20.22 14.09
N GLU A 100 -9.82 -20.31 12.77
CA GLU A 100 -8.83 -19.94 11.75
C GLU A 100 -8.37 -18.48 11.93
N VAL A 101 -9.32 -17.55 12.04
CA VAL A 101 -9.01 -16.12 12.23
C VAL A 101 -8.33 -15.88 13.57
N LEU A 102 -8.79 -16.51 14.64
CA LEU A 102 -8.18 -16.38 15.96
C LEU A 102 -6.73 -16.87 15.99
N LEU A 103 -6.45 -18.00 15.33
CA LEU A 103 -5.09 -18.53 15.18
C LEU A 103 -4.21 -17.59 14.36
N ILE A 104 -4.70 -17.07 13.23
CA ILE A 104 -3.95 -16.09 12.42
C ILE A 104 -3.67 -14.81 13.22
N CYS A 105 -4.66 -14.28 13.94
CA CYS A 105 -4.48 -13.11 14.80
C CYS A 105 -3.48 -13.38 15.93
N PHE A 106 -3.56 -14.54 16.58
CA PHE A 106 -2.62 -14.93 17.63
C PHE A 106 -1.19 -15.03 17.10
N CYS A 107 -0.99 -15.75 15.99
CA CYS A 107 0.32 -15.83 15.34
C CYS A 107 0.84 -14.44 14.93
N THR A 108 -0.02 -13.59 14.37
CA THR A 108 0.33 -12.21 13.98
C THR A 108 0.70 -11.36 15.19
N ALA A 109 -0.01 -11.51 16.32
CA ALA A 109 0.30 -10.80 17.55
C ALA A 109 1.63 -11.26 18.14
N VAL A 110 1.88 -12.57 18.20
CA VAL A 110 3.14 -13.15 18.71
C VAL A 110 4.34 -12.72 17.86
N THR A 111 4.19 -12.64 16.54
CA THR A 111 5.29 -12.19 15.66
C THR A 111 5.43 -10.68 15.59
N SER A 112 4.35 -9.91 15.67
CA SER A 112 4.38 -8.45 15.54
C SER A 112 4.74 -7.74 16.85
N PHE A 113 4.41 -8.31 18.02
CA PHE A 113 4.72 -7.72 19.34
C PHE A 113 6.22 -7.55 19.62
N PRO A 114 7.12 -8.51 19.31
CA PRO A 114 8.55 -8.32 19.55
C PRO A 114 9.21 -7.33 18.57
N ASN A 115 8.59 -7.06 17.41
CA ASN A 115 9.17 -6.18 16.41
C ASN A 115 8.55 -4.78 16.48
N ARG A 116 9.36 -3.83 16.98
CA ARG A 116 8.96 -2.42 17.18
C ARG A 116 8.52 -1.72 15.89
N TYR A 117 9.01 -2.14 14.72
CA TYR A 117 8.64 -1.56 13.43
C TYR A 117 7.27 -2.03 12.92
N THR A 118 6.88 -3.27 13.22
CA THR A 118 5.55 -3.82 12.87
C THR A 118 4.48 -3.49 13.90
N CYS A 119 4.88 -3.11 15.12
CA CYS A 119 3.96 -2.69 16.18
C CYS A 119 3.35 -1.29 15.92
N VAL A 120 4.03 -0.42 15.17
CA VAL A 120 3.56 0.94 14.88
C VAL A 120 2.66 0.93 13.64
N LEU A 121 1.56 1.68 13.71
CA LEU A 121 0.57 1.82 12.64
C LEU A 121 1.23 2.12 11.28
N SER A 122 0.85 1.36 10.25
CA SER A 122 1.49 1.33 8.93
C SER A 122 1.72 2.71 8.32
N SER A 123 0.78 3.64 8.47
CA SER A 123 0.89 4.99 7.90
C SER A 123 1.99 5.84 8.55
N ALA A 124 2.30 5.65 9.83
CA ALA A 124 3.41 6.36 10.46
C ALA A 124 4.76 5.80 10.03
N THR A 125 4.88 4.47 9.95
CA THR A 125 6.11 3.79 9.51
C THR A 125 6.42 4.08 8.04
N ILE A 126 5.44 4.02 7.15
CA ILE A 126 5.64 4.37 5.74
C ILE A 126 6.08 5.84 5.62
N ARG A 127 5.55 6.75 6.45
CA ARG A 127 5.96 8.16 6.45
C ARG A 127 7.43 8.33 6.84
N SER A 128 7.92 7.54 7.80
CA SER A 128 9.34 7.56 8.16
C SER A 128 10.25 7.05 7.04
N LEU A 129 9.79 6.11 6.19
CA LEU A 129 10.55 5.63 5.03
C LEU A 129 10.72 6.70 3.95
N PHE A 130 9.71 7.56 3.76
CA PHE A 130 9.75 8.66 2.79
C PHE A 130 10.38 9.94 3.35
N HIS A 131 10.82 9.95 4.60
CA HIS A 131 11.46 11.12 5.19
C HIS A 131 12.83 11.32 4.56
N ALA A 132 13.09 12.51 4.01
CA ALA A 132 14.44 12.86 3.60
C ALA A 132 15.34 12.85 4.85
N CYS A 133 16.41 12.07 4.84
CA CYS A 133 17.47 12.27 5.83
C CYS A 133 18.15 13.59 5.46
N SER A 134 17.80 14.67 6.15
CA SER A 134 18.66 15.84 6.22
C SER A 134 19.99 15.37 6.80
N ASP A 135 21.11 15.67 6.13
CA ASP A 135 22.44 15.38 6.64
C ASP A 135 22.47 15.65 8.14
N THR A 136 22.63 14.57 8.90
CA THR A 136 23.11 14.67 10.27
C THR A 136 24.53 15.17 10.12
N SER A 137 24.68 16.48 10.03
CA SER A 137 25.92 17.14 10.41
C SER A 137 26.16 16.69 11.84
N PRO A 138 27.25 15.97 12.13
CA PRO A 138 27.61 15.71 13.50
C PRO A 138 27.87 17.07 14.12
N SER A 139 26.98 17.50 15.01
CA SER A 139 27.36 18.47 16.03
C SER A 139 28.52 17.85 16.81
N ARG A 140 29.72 18.27 16.43
CA ARG A 140 30.96 18.06 17.18
C ARG A 140 31.39 19.43 17.71
N PRO A 141 32.00 19.40 18.89
CA PRO A 141 31.41 19.74 20.19
C PRO A 141 31.08 21.22 20.37
#